data_AF-A0A2M8S8D6-F1
#
_entry.id   AF-A0A2M8S8D6-F1
#
_cell.length_a   1.000
_cell.length_b   1.000
_cell.length_c   1.000
_cell.angle_alpha   90.00
_cell.angle_beta   90.00
_cell.angle_gamma   90.00
#
_symmetry.space_group_name_H-M   'P 1'
#
loop_
_entity.id
_entity.type
_entity.pdbx_description
1 polymer ?
#
loop_
_entity_poly.entity_id
_entity_poly.type
_entity_poly.pdbx_seq_one_letter_code
_entity_poly.pdbx_strand_id
1 'polypeptide(L)'
;DIAALTVPYAAHRETLESVKSALQGKILIDVTVPLVPPKVTKVQMPPAGSAAQEAKEILGEGVEVASAFQNISYEHLLHDEPIECDVLVCGTSKEARSEALKLVAAAGLTGWDAGPLENSMVVEGLTSILIHINKLYGSRRTGIKITGTSNR
;
A
#
# COMPACT_ATOMS: atom_id res chain seq x y z
N ASP A 1 -1.68 2.62 18.68
CA ASP A 1 -2.92 2.34 17.94
C ASP A 1 -2.64 1.94 16.51
N ILE A 2 -1.93 2.78 15.73
CA ILE A 2 -1.54 2.46 14.35
C ILE A 2 0.00 2.49 14.20
N ALA A 3 0.56 1.62 13.37
CA ALA A 3 1.95 1.64 12.91
C ALA A 3 1.99 1.65 11.38
N ALA A 4 2.96 2.34 10.78
CA ALA A 4 3.17 2.33 9.33
C ALA A 4 4.51 1.67 8.99
N LEU A 5 4.49 0.69 8.09
CA LEU A 5 5.70 0.05 7.57
C LEU A 5 6.11 0.70 6.25
N THR A 6 7.29 1.32 6.26
CA THR A 6 7.81 2.13 5.14
C THR A 6 9.24 1.72 4.76
N VAL A 7 9.49 0.41 4.74
CA VAL A 7 10.80 -0.16 4.40
C VAL A 7 10.80 -0.77 2.99
N PRO A 8 11.97 -0.91 2.34
CA PRO A 8 12.06 -1.70 1.12
C PRO A 8 11.65 -3.15 1.37
N TYR A 9 11.08 -3.81 0.34
CA TYR A 9 10.63 -5.20 0.45
C TYR A 9 11.72 -6.17 0.94
N ALA A 10 12.98 -5.94 0.59
CA ALA A 10 14.11 -6.76 1.05
C ALA A 10 14.30 -6.76 2.59
N ALA A 11 13.81 -5.74 3.30
CA ALA A 11 13.88 -5.63 4.76
C ALA A 11 12.53 -5.91 5.45
N HIS A 12 11.46 -6.17 4.67
CA HIS A 12 10.08 -6.28 5.16
C HIS A 12 9.92 -7.34 6.24
N ARG A 13 10.27 -8.60 5.92
CA ARG A 13 10.15 -9.73 6.84
C ARG A 13 10.96 -9.54 8.12
N GLU A 14 12.25 -9.24 7.99
CA GLU A 14 13.14 -9.06 9.15
C GLU A 14 12.64 -7.93 10.06
N THR A 15 12.20 -6.81 9.48
CA THR A 15 11.62 -5.70 10.24
C THR A 15 10.39 -6.17 11.01
N LEU A 16 9.43 -6.79 10.34
CA LEU A 16 8.19 -7.28 10.97
C LEU A 16 8.44 -8.29 12.07
N GLU A 17 9.35 -9.24 11.87
CA GLU A 17 9.75 -10.22 12.87
C GLU A 17 10.35 -9.53 14.11
N SER A 18 11.19 -8.51 13.92
CA SER A 18 11.84 -7.79 15.02
C SER A 18 10.87 -6.97 15.89
N VAL A 19 9.78 -6.47 15.31
CA VAL A 19 8.79 -5.64 16.03
C VAL A 19 7.46 -6.35 16.31
N LYS A 20 7.33 -7.63 15.96
CA LYS A 20 6.07 -8.41 16.03
C LYS A 20 5.35 -8.28 17.37
N SER A 21 6.07 -8.38 18.48
CA SER A 21 5.50 -8.28 19.83
C SER A 21 4.96 -6.86 20.12
N ALA A 22 5.62 -5.82 19.62
CA ALA A 22 5.22 -4.43 19.83
C ALA A 22 4.03 -4.00 18.94
N LEU A 23 3.71 -4.81 17.92
CA LEU A 23 2.58 -4.59 17.00
C LEU A 23 1.28 -5.26 17.45
N GLN A 24 1.31 -6.15 18.44
CA GLN A 24 0.10 -6.83 18.92
C GLN A 24 -0.95 -5.83 19.42
N GLY A 25 -2.21 -6.04 19.01
CA GLY A 25 -3.35 -5.17 19.30
C GLY A 25 -3.37 -3.87 18.48
N LYS A 26 -2.51 -3.71 17.48
CA LYS A 26 -2.45 -2.52 16.61
C LYS A 26 -2.95 -2.83 15.21
N ILE A 27 -3.21 -1.76 14.46
CA ILE A 27 -3.36 -1.80 13.00
C ILE A 27 -2.00 -1.46 12.37
N LEU A 28 -1.54 -2.31 11.47
CA LEU A 28 -0.40 -2.04 10.61
C LEU A 28 -0.88 -1.50 9.25
N ILE A 29 -0.38 -0.33 8.86
CA ILE A 29 -0.47 0.16 7.47
C ILE A 29 0.79 -0.26 6.74
N ASP A 30 0.67 -1.17 5.79
CA ASP A 30 1.78 -1.63 4.95
C ASP A 30 1.78 -0.90 3.61
N VAL A 31 2.84 -0.14 3.36
CA VAL A 31 3.04 0.64 2.12
C VAL A 31 3.96 -0.10 1.15
N THR A 32 4.41 -1.30 1.51
CA THR A 32 5.47 -2.02 0.80
C THR A 32 4.97 -2.58 -0.52
N VAL A 33 5.83 -2.49 -1.55
CA VAL A 33 5.63 -3.14 -2.84
C VAL A 33 6.78 -4.12 -3.09
N PRO A 34 6.51 -5.37 -3.48
CA PRO A 34 7.53 -6.41 -3.73
C PRO A 34 8.29 -6.20 -5.05
N LEU A 35 8.94 -5.04 -5.20
CA LEU A 35 9.79 -4.74 -6.35
C LEU A 35 11.10 -5.52 -6.26
N VAL A 36 11.47 -6.19 -7.35
CA VAL A 36 12.73 -6.94 -7.47
C VAL A 36 13.61 -6.29 -8.55
N PRO A 37 14.57 -5.43 -8.17
CA PRO A 37 15.56 -4.90 -9.09
C PRO A 37 16.38 -6.02 -9.77
N PRO A 38 16.76 -5.87 -11.06
CA PRO A 38 16.50 -4.72 -11.93
C PRO A 38 15.14 -4.74 -12.64
N LYS A 39 14.29 -5.76 -12.42
CA LYS A 39 13.04 -6.01 -13.17
C LYS A 39 11.81 -5.33 -12.54
N VAL A 40 11.94 -4.06 -12.14
CA VAL A 40 10.88 -3.33 -11.40
C VAL A 40 9.62 -3.02 -12.21
N THR A 41 9.70 -3.08 -13.55
CA THR A 41 8.53 -2.93 -14.44
C THR A 41 7.78 -4.24 -14.69
N LYS A 42 8.13 -5.33 -13.99
CA LYS A 42 7.46 -6.62 -14.09
C LYS A 42 6.91 -6.99 -12.72
N VAL A 43 5.60 -7.17 -12.64
CA VAL A 43 4.92 -7.57 -11.41
C VAL A 43 5.51 -8.90 -10.92
N GLN A 44 5.87 -8.91 -9.64
CA GLN A 44 6.36 -10.07 -8.89
C GLN A 44 5.68 -10.02 -7.54
N MET A 45 5.31 -11.18 -7.00
CA MET A 45 4.61 -11.29 -5.72
C MET A 45 5.27 -12.36 -4.86
N PRO A 46 5.26 -12.23 -3.52
CA PRO A 46 5.64 -13.31 -2.63
C PRO A 46 4.75 -14.54 -2.81
N PRO A 47 5.18 -15.72 -2.31
CA PRO A 47 4.32 -16.90 -2.19
C PRO A 47 3.00 -16.63 -1.44
N ALA A 48 3.02 -15.73 -0.45
CA ALA A 48 1.84 -15.26 0.28
C ALA A 48 0.84 -14.44 -0.56
N GLY A 49 1.16 -14.17 -1.83
CA GLY A 49 0.30 -13.45 -2.78
C GLY A 49 0.54 -11.93 -2.84
N SER A 50 0.96 -11.30 -1.74
CA SER A 50 1.29 -9.87 -1.66
C SER A 50 2.12 -9.57 -0.41
N ALA A 51 2.84 -8.44 -0.35
CA ALA A 51 3.61 -8.05 0.84
C ALA A 51 2.70 -7.85 2.07
N ALA A 52 1.50 -7.29 1.88
CA ALA A 52 0.56 -7.12 2.97
C ALA A 52 0.01 -8.46 3.53
N GLN A 53 -0.25 -9.43 2.65
CA GLN A 53 -0.60 -10.80 3.07
C GLN A 53 0.56 -11.48 3.80
N GLU A 54 1.80 -11.32 3.31
CA GLU A 54 2.99 -11.80 4.01
C GLU A 54 3.12 -11.16 5.41
N ALA A 55 2.81 -9.87 5.55
CA ALA A 55 2.79 -9.20 6.85
C ALA A 55 1.77 -9.82 7.81
N LYS A 56 0.56 -10.12 7.33
CA LYS A 56 -0.47 -10.79 8.14
C LYS A 56 -0.03 -12.20 8.55
N GLU A 57 0.58 -12.98 7.66
CA GLU A 57 1.14 -14.30 7.98
C GLU A 57 2.22 -14.21 9.07
N ILE A 58 3.13 -13.24 8.96
CA ILE A 58 4.22 -13.05 9.94
C ILE A 58 3.68 -12.62 11.30
N LEU A 59 2.74 -11.68 11.35
CA LEU A 59 2.29 -11.06 12.58
C LEU A 59 1.18 -11.85 13.30
N GLY A 60 0.43 -12.65 12.55
CA GLY A 60 -0.66 -13.50 13.05
C GLY A 60 -1.95 -12.73 13.35
N GLU A 61 -2.86 -13.37 14.08
CA GLU A 61 -4.21 -12.84 14.31
C GLU A 61 -4.27 -11.63 15.24
N GLY A 62 -3.25 -11.41 16.07
CA GLY A 62 -3.22 -10.28 17.00
C GLY A 62 -2.91 -8.93 16.35
N VAL A 63 -2.72 -8.87 15.03
CA VAL A 63 -2.48 -7.63 14.28
C VAL A 63 -3.41 -7.57 13.08
N GLU A 64 -4.09 -6.43 12.94
CA GLU A 64 -4.86 -6.10 11.75
C GLU A 64 -3.96 -5.42 10.73
N VAL A 65 -4.12 -5.73 9.44
CA VAL A 65 -3.27 -5.19 8.38
C VAL A 65 -4.15 -4.48 7.35
N ALA A 66 -3.74 -3.27 6.99
CA ALA A 66 -4.25 -2.55 5.84
C ALA A 66 -3.10 -2.22 4.88
N SER A 67 -3.39 -2.32 3.59
CA SER A 67 -2.51 -2.02 2.47
C SER A 67 -2.97 -0.71 1.85
N ALA A 68 -2.09 0.29 1.79
CA ALA A 68 -2.39 1.61 1.24
C ALA A 68 -1.12 2.35 0.81
N PHE A 69 -1.29 3.41 0.00
CA PHE A 69 -0.24 4.35 -0.45
C PHE A 69 0.82 3.81 -1.43
N GLN A 70 0.67 2.59 -1.97
CA GLN A 70 1.65 2.00 -2.89
C GLN A 70 1.78 2.77 -4.21
N ASN A 71 0.68 3.37 -4.68
CA ASN A 71 0.59 4.02 -5.98
C ASN A 71 0.78 5.54 -5.93
N ILE A 72 1.26 6.08 -4.81
CA ILE A 72 1.56 7.51 -4.66
C ILE A 72 3.07 7.74 -4.81
N SER A 73 3.44 8.61 -5.74
CA SER A 73 4.83 9.05 -5.87
C SER A 73 5.22 9.90 -4.67
N TYR A 74 6.35 9.58 -4.01
CA TYR A 74 6.85 10.38 -2.88
C TYR A 74 7.09 11.84 -3.27
N GLU A 75 7.40 12.13 -4.55
CA GLU A 75 7.61 13.49 -5.05
C GLU A 75 6.35 14.36 -4.89
N HIS A 76 5.16 13.75 -4.98
CA HIS A 76 3.89 14.45 -4.75
C HIS A 76 3.68 14.81 -3.28
N LEU A 77 4.26 14.05 -2.36
CA LEU A 77 4.11 14.26 -0.91
C LEU A 77 5.06 15.33 -0.36
N LEU A 78 6.03 15.80 -1.17
CA LEU A 78 7.01 16.82 -0.77
C LEU A 78 6.56 18.25 -1.08
N HIS A 79 5.44 18.42 -1.78
CA HIS A 79 4.95 19.70 -2.25
C HIS A 79 3.45 19.82 -1.96
N ASP A 80 2.98 21.03 -1.63
CA ASP A 80 1.56 21.30 -1.36
C ASP A 80 0.71 21.42 -2.65
N GLU A 81 1.07 20.67 -3.69
CA GLU A 81 0.34 20.63 -4.96
C GLU A 81 -0.83 19.64 -4.85
N PRO A 82 -1.98 19.92 -5.49
CA PRO A 82 -3.07 18.96 -5.57
C PRO A 82 -2.60 17.62 -6.17
N ILE A 83 -2.80 16.54 -5.42
CA ILE A 83 -2.43 15.19 -5.87
C ILE A 83 -3.65 14.56 -6.56
N GLU A 84 -3.64 14.57 -7.89
CA GLU A 84 -4.67 13.94 -8.73
C GLU A 84 -4.43 12.42 -8.83
N CYS A 85 -4.38 11.73 -7.69
CA CYS A 85 -4.20 10.29 -7.60
C CYS A 85 -5.04 9.72 -6.45
N ASP A 86 -5.77 8.65 -6.75
CA ASP A 86 -6.59 7.95 -5.79
C ASP A 86 -5.80 6.80 -5.14
N VAL A 87 -6.00 6.58 -3.85
CA VAL A 87 -5.41 5.45 -3.10
C VAL A 87 -6.44 4.33 -3.00
N LEU A 88 -6.04 3.11 -3.37
CA LEU A 88 -6.83 1.90 -3.11
C LEU A 88 -6.41 1.31 -1.76
N VAL A 89 -7.37 1.05 -0.89
CA VAL A 89 -7.14 0.53 0.47
C VAL A 89 -7.70 -0.89 0.59
N CYS A 90 -6.83 -1.86 0.80
CA CYS A 90 -7.20 -3.24 1.12
C CYS A 90 -6.94 -3.54 2.59
N GLY A 91 -7.58 -4.53 3.19
CA GLY A 91 -7.29 -4.85 4.60
C GLY A 91 -8.07 -6.01 5.20
N THR A 92 -7.55 -6.54 6.31
CA THR A 92 -8.04 -7.73 7.03
C THR A 92 -9.46 -7.55 7.58
N SER A 93 -9.80 -6.35 8.02
CA SER A 93 -11.14 -6.01 8.54
C SER A 93 -11.64 -4.67 8.00
N LYS A 94 -12.93 -4.43 8.16
CA LYS A 94 -13.55 -3.13 7.85
C LYS A 94 -12.95 -2.00 8.69
N GLU A 95 -12.56 -2.29 9.93
CA GLU A 95 -11.96 -1.31 10.83
C GLU A 95 -10.55 -0.91 10.38
N ALA A 96 -9.71 -1.89 10.03
CA ALA A 96 -8.38 -1.62 9.48
C ALA A 96 -8.43 -0.72 8.24
N ARG A 97 -9.36 -1.02 7.31
CA ARG A 97 -9.55 -0.20 6.10
C ARG A 97 -10.13 1.17 6.41
N SER A 98 -11.06 1.28 7.35
CA SER A 98 -11.62 2.57 7.76
C SER A 98 -10.54 3.48 8.35
N GLU A 99 -9.68 2.97 9.23
CA GLU A 99 -8.56 3.74 9.79
C GLU A 99 -7.55 4.14 8.72
N ALA A 100 -7.21 3.22 7.79
CA ALA A 100 -6.35 3.55 6.66
C ALA A 100 -6.95 4.64 5.76
N LEU A 101 -8.25 4.59 5.46
CA LEU A 101 -8.95 5.63 4.69
C LEU A 101 -8.95 6.99 5.40
N LYS A 102 -9.07 7.02 6.73
CA LYS A 102 -8.93 8.26 7.51
C LYS A 102 -7.52 8.86 7.35
N LEU A 103 -6.48 8.03 7.35
CA LEU A 103 -5.11 8.47 7.11
C LEU A 103 -4.92 8.99 5.68
N VAL A 104 -5.50 8.32 4.68
CA VAL A 104 -5.49 8.79 3.29
C VAL A 104 -6.15 10.17 3.18
N ALA A 105 -7.34 10.35 3.76
CA ALA A 105 -8.04 11.62 3.77
C ALA A 105 -7.25 12.72 4.52
N ALA A 106 -6.63 12.38 5.66
CA ALA A 106 -5.77 13.29 6.41
C ALA A 106 -4.51 13.72 5.63
N ALA A 107 -4.05 12.90 4.68
CA ALA A 107 -2.98 13.23 3.74
C ALA A 107 -3.46 14.07 2.53
N GLY A 108 -4.73 14.48 2.50
CA GLY A 108 -5.29 15.27 1.39
C GLY A 108 -5.58 14.45 0.13
N LEU A 109 -5.63 13.13 0.24
CA LEU A 109 -5.82 12.20 -0.88
C LEU A 109 -7.25 11.64 -0.90
N THR A 110 -7.69 11.19 -2.07
CA THR A 110 -8.94 10.43 -2.20
C THR A 110 -8.65 8.95 -2.01
N GLY A 111 -9.31 8.32 -1.04
CA GLY A 111 -9.16 6.89 -0.74
C GLY A 111 -10.40 6.08 -1.10
N TRP A 112 -10.21 4.84 -1.56
CA TRP A 112 -11.29 3.90 -1.86
C TRP A 112 -11.09 2.59 -1.09
N ASP A 113 -12.14 2.13 -0.41
CA ASP A 113 -12.18 0.76 0.13
C ASP A 113 -12.17 -0.22 -1.06
N ALA A 114 -11.02 -0.86 -1.28
CA ALA A 114 -10.79 -1.84 -2.33
C ALA A 114 -11.03 -3.28 -1.86
N GLY A 115 -11.60 -3.46 -0.66
CA GLY A 115 -12.06 -4.73 -0.13
C GLY A 115 -10.98 -5.51 0.64
N PRO A 116 -11.07 -6.84 0.66
CA PRO A 116 -10.28 -7.68 1.56
C PRO A 116 -8.78 -7.68 1.21
N LEU A 117 -7.94 -8.12 2.14
CA LEU A 117 -6.47 -8.02 2.05
C LEU A 117 -5.89 -8.73 0.81
N GLU A 118 -6.53 -9.80 0.35
CA GLU A 118 -6.14 -10.58 -0.83
C GLU A 118 -6.09 -9.73 -2.10
N ASN A 119 -6.92 -8.69 -2.20
CA ASN A 119 -6.91 -7.75 -3.31
C ASN A 119 -5.63 -6.89 -3.36
N SER A 120 -4.85 -6.84 -2.28
CA SER A 120 -3.57 -6.10 -2.21
C SER A 120 -2.60 -6.52 -3.32
N MET A 121 -2.67 -7.77 -3.80
CA MET A 121 -1.82 -8.23 -4.91
C MET A 121 -1.97 -7.35 -6.16
N VAL A 122 -3.18 -6.84 -6.41
CA VAL A 122 -3.46 -5.98 -7.57
C VAL A 122 -2.93 -4.59 -7.30
N VAL A 123 -3.21 -4.03 -6.11
CA VAL A 123 -2.80 -2.69 -5.70
C VAL A 123 -1.28 -2.55 -5.70
N GLU A 124 -0.57 -3.49 -5.10
CA GLU A 124 0.89 -3.54 -5.10
C GLU A 124 1.43 -3.69 -6.54
N GLY A 125 0.79 -4.56 -7.34
CA GLY A 125 1.17 -4.81 -8.73
C GLY A 125 1.03 -3.60 -9.66
N LEU A 126 0.09 -2.69 -9.39
CA LEU A 126 -0.07 -1.44 -10.15
C LEU A 126 1.22 -0.61 -10.18
N THR A 127 2.03 -0.67 -9.11
CA THR A 127 3.29 0.06 -9.02
C THR A 127 4.24 -0.27 -10.18
N SER A 128 4.39 -1.55 -10.54
CA SER A 128 5.22 -1.95 -11.69
C SER A 128 4.69 -1.39 -13.01
N ILE A 129 3.36 -1.30 -13.16
CA ILE A 129 2.71 -0.71 -14.33
C ILE A 129 3.01 0.80 -14.39
N LEU A 130 2.81 1.52 -13.28
CA LEU A 130 3.08 2.95 -13.20
C LEU A 130 4.56 3.28 -13.45
N ILE A 131 5.50 2.47 -12.92
CA ILE A 131 6.93 2.63 -13.22
C ILE A 131 7.21 2.45 -14.72
N HIS A 132 6.57 1.48 -15.38
CA HIS A 132 6.72 1.29 -16.82
C HIS A 132 6.20 2.49 -17.62
N ILE A 133 5.00 3.00 -17.29
CA ILE A 133 4.41 4.18 -17.94
C ILE A 133 5.30 5.40 -17.74
N ASN A 134 5.75 5.64 -16.51
CA ASN A 134 6.70 6.71 -16.17
C ASN A 134 7.95 6.65 -17.07
N LYS A 135 8.56 5.48 -17.21
CA LYS A 135 9.75 5.29 -18.06
C LYS A 135 9.46 5.54 -19.55
N LEU A 136 8.33 5.07 -20.06
CA LEU A 136 7.99 5.16 -21.48
C LEU A 136 7.59 6.59 -21.88
N TYR A 137 6.85 7.29 -21.03
CA TYR A 137 6.27 8.60 -21.35
C TYR A 137 6.96 9.78 -20.67
N GLY A 138 8.08 9.54 -19.96
CA GLY A 138 8.89 10.60 -19.36
C GLY A 138 8.24 11.29 -18.15
N SER A 139 7.42 10.56 -17.38
CA SER A 139 6.80 11.05 -16.15
C SER A 139 7.45 10.41 -14.92
N ARG A 140 7.23 11.00 -13.73
CA ARG A 140 7.59 10.42 -12.42
C ARG A 140 6.41 10.40 -11.44
N ARG A 141 5.24 10.75 -11.96
CA ARG A 141 4.09 11.22 -11.17
C ARG A 141 2.79 10.54 -11.61
N THR A 142 2.85 9.55 -12.49
CA THR A 142 1.66 8.82 -12.96
C THR A 142 0.93 8.18 -11.80
N GLY A 143 -0.39 8.36 -11.78
CA GLY A 143 -1.29 7.78 -10.80
C GLY A 143 -2.47 7.10 -11.48
N ILE A 144 -3.45 6.72 -10.65
CA ILE A 144 -4.74 6.21 -11.10
C ILE A 144 -5.86 7.07 -10.50
N LYS A 145 -7.03 7.08 -11.16
CA LYS A 145 -8.24 7.74 -10.67
C LYS A 145 -9.42 6.81 -10.87
N ILE A 146 -10.25 6.66 -9.85
CA ILE A 146 -11.49 5.90 -9.91
C ILE A 146 -12.60 6.84 -10.36
N THR A 147 -13.38 6.40 -11.36
CA THR A 147 -14.40 7.22 -12.00
C THR A 147 -15.74 6.50 -12.04
N GLY A 148 -16.84 7.24 -12.17
CA GLY A 148 -18.19 6.66 -12.27
C GLY A 148 -18.79 6.23 -10.93
N THR A 149 -18.19 6.66 -9.83
CA THR A 149 -18.64 6.41 -8.46
C THR A 149 -19.16 7.71 -7.85
N SER A 150 -20.15 7.60 -6.96
CA SER A 150 -20.55 8.69 -6.06
C SER A 150 -19.91 8.38 -4.71
N ASN A 151 -19.05 9.28 -4.20
CA ASN A 151 -18.54 9.20 -2.83
C ASN A 151 -19.76 9.12 -1.90
N ARG A 152 -19.95 7.99 -1.22
CA ARG A 152 -20.96 7.80 -0.18
C ARG A 152 -20.31 7.89 1.18
#